data_AF-A0A5J4JFY7-F1
#
_entry.id   AF-A0A5J4JFY7-F1
#
_cell.length_a   1.000
_cell.length_b   1.000
_cell.length_c   1.000
_cell.angle_alpha   90.00
_cell.angle_beta   90.00
_cell.angle_gamma   90.00
#
_symmetry.space_group_name_H-M   'P 1'
#
loop_
_entity.id
_entity.type
_entity.pdbx_description
1 polymer ?
#
loop_
_entity_poly.entity_id
_entity_poly.type
_entity_poly.pdbx_seq_one_letter_code
_entity_poly.pdbx_strand_id
1 'polypeptide(L)'
;MWEKTVTINGPYNFDRALERLSLDPLQAVDPLKRTVKIPIYGEVPETASINAIGTTEEPAFLIQGENPDTAETVAKRIFHLFQWDTDIAGIISHFTGTALEPLFEEHRGTPFVLDYSPYACLVKCIIHQQLNMKFAHTLTERFVYTFGFQKDGVWFYPPPEKTAALSVADLRALQFSERKAEYVIGLSNRRTGLGEI
;
A
#
# COMPACT_ATOMS: atom_id res chain seq x y z
N MET A 1 -13.49 -5.80 -17.08
CA MET A 1 -12.50 -4.71 -16.94
C MET A 1 -13.22 -3.40 -17.12
N TRP A 2 -12.82 -2.37 -16.37
CA TRP A 2 -13.34 -1.00 -16.49
C TRP A 2 -12.18 -0.01 -16.39
N GLU A 3 -12.41 1.21 -16.87
CA GLU A 3 -11.48 2.31 -16.76
C GLU A 3 -12.21 3.62 -16.45
N LYS A 4 -11.54 4.53 -15.74
CA LYS A 4 -12.07 5.84 -15.38
C LYS A 4 -10.94 6.85 -15.33
N THR A 5 -11.17 8.02 -15.92
CA THR A 5 -10.30 9.19 -15.73
C THR A 5 -10.78 9.99 -14.53
N VAL A 6 -9.84 10.37 -13.67
CA VAL A 6 -10.08 11.14 -12.44
C VAL A 6 -9.17 12.35 -12.43
N THR A 7 -9.72 13.52 -12.13
CA THR A 7 -8.98 14.75 -11.85
C THR A 7 -9.15 15.11 -10.38
N ILE A 8 -8.09 15.59 -9.74
CA ILE A 8 -8.12 16.01 -8.33
C ILE A 8 -7.54 17.41 -8.18
N ASN A 9 -7.73 18.04 -7.02
CA ASN A 9 -7.13 19.33 -6.74
C ASN A 9 -5.62 19.16 -6.47
N GLY A 10 -4.81 19.92 -7.20
CA GLY A 10 -3.37 20.00 -6.94
C GLY A 10 -3.02 20.86 -5.72
N PRO A 11 -1.76 20.79 -5.26
CA PRO A 11 -0.69 20.00 -5.83
C PRO A 11 -0.68 18.55 -5.35
N TYR A 12 -0.37 17.61 -6.26
CA TYR A 12 -0.19 16.19 -5.94
C TYR A 12 0.96 15.58 -6.75
N ASN A 13 2.09 15.32 -6.09
CA ASN A 13 3.31 14.84 -6.70
C ASN A 13 3.34 13.31 -6.70
N PHE A 14 2.73 12.72 -7.73
CA PHE A 14 2.66 11.26 -7.86
C PHE A 14 4.02 10.61 -8.06
N ASP A 15 4.97 11.29 -8.72
CA ASP A 15 6.29 10.73 -8.98
C ASP A 15 7.05 10.49 -7.67
N ARG A 16 6.93 11.40 -6.70
CA ARG A 16 7.42 11.21 -5.32
C ARG A 16 6.71 10.07 -4.59
N ALA A 17 5.40 9.91 -4.81
CA ALA A 17 4.65 8.77 -4.27
C ALA A 17 5.22 7.44 -4.80
N LEU A 18 5.48 7.36 -6.11
CA LEU A 18 6.08 6.19 -6.74
C LEU A 18 7.51 5.92 -6.25
N GLU A 19 8.34 6.96 -6.08
CA GLU A 19 9.68 6.84 -5.47
C GLU A 19 9.59 6.17 -4.09
N ARG A 20 8.63 6.62 -3.26
CA ARG A 20 8.46 6.09 -1.90
C ARG A 20 7.94 4.65 -1.90
N LEU A 21 6.97 4.34 -2.75
CA LEU A 21 6.44 2.98 -2.90
C LEU A 21 7.50 2.01 -3.42
N SER A 22 8.38 2.46 -4.32
CA SER A 22 9.45 1.64 -4.91
C SER A 22 10.49 1.15 -3.90
N LEU A 23 10.49 1.66 -2.67
CA LEU A 23 11.36 1.17 -1.61
C LEU A 23 10.96 -0.22 -1.10
N ASP A 24 9.68 -0.58 -1.20
CA ASP A 24 9.16 -1.88 -0.83
C ASP A 24 9.10 -2.79 -2.07
N PRO A 25 9.90 -3.86 -2.15
CA PRO A 25 10.04 -4.68 -3.36
C PRO A 25 8.77 -5.45 -3.74
N LEU A 26 7.78 -5.52 -2.83
CA LEU A 26 6.48 -6.14 -3.12
C LEU A 26 5.54 -5.20 -3.90
N GLN A 27 5.89 -3.92 -4.03
CA GLN A 27 5.08 -2.92 -4.72
C GLN A 27 5.27 -3.04 -6.24
N ALA A 28 4.17 -3.13 -6.97
CA ALA A 28 4.17 -3.21 -8.43
C ALA A 28 4.18 -1.81 -9.05
N VAL A 29 5.32 -1.12 -8.97
CA VAL A 29 5.52 0.26 -9.44
C VAL A 29 6.37 0.28 -10.71
N ASP A 30 5.98 1.11 -11.68
CA ASP A 30 6.78 1.43 -12.87
C ASP A 30 6.89 2.97 -12.97
N PRO A 31 7.98 3.57 -12.44
CA PRO A 31 8.18 5.02 -12.43
C PRO A 31 8.33 5.62 -13.83
N LEU A 32 8.85 4.86 -14.80
CA LEU A 32 9.02 5.34 -16.18
C LEU A 32 7.67 5.57 -16.87
N LYS A 33 6.71 4.69 -16.60
CA LYS A 33 5.33 4.85 -17.07
C LYS A 33 4.47 5.67 -16.14
N ARG A 34 5.00 6.08 -14.98
CA ARG A 34 4.25 6.76 -13.91
C ARG A 34 3.01 5.95 -13.50
N THR A 35 3.23 4.66 -13.23
CA THR A 35 2.17 3.71 -12.88
C THR A 35 2.45 2.95 -11.59
N VAL A 36 1.37 2.55 -10.92
CA VAL A 36 1.38 1.53 -9.86
C VAL A 36 0.19 0.61 -10.02
N LYS A 37 0.39 -0.68 -9.79
CA LYS A 37 -0.69 -1.66 -9.61
C LYS A 37 -0.81 -2.02 -8.14
N ILE A 38 -2.04 -2.09 -7.65
CA ILE A 38 -2.33 -2.33 -6.24
C ILE A 38 -3.24 -3.55 -6.05
N PRO A 39 -3.09 -4.29 -4.93
CA PRO A 39 -4.03 -5.31 -4.52
C PRO A 39 -5.29 -4.66 -3.96
N ILE A 40 -6.45 -5.11 -4.43
CA ILE A 40 -7.76 -4.85 -3.81
C ILE A 40 -8.17 -6.11 -3.09
N TYR A 41 -8.17 -6.04 -1.77
CA TYR A 41 -8.60 -7.13 -0.91
C TYR A 41 -10.13 -7.15 -0.79
N GLY A 42 -10.68 -8.36 -0.60
CA GLY A 42 -12.12 -8.62 -0.52
C GLY A 42 -12.39 -10.12 -0.65
N GLU A 43 -13.68 -10.52 -0.66
CA GLU A 43 -14.06 -11.93 -0.85
C GLU A 43 -13.51 -12.53 -2.14
N VAL A 44 -13.50 -11.72 -3.20
CA VAL A 44 -12.86 -12.03 -4.47
C VAL A 44 -11.73 -11.01 -4.69
N PRO A 45 -10.48 -11.37 -4.41
CA PRO A 45 -9.35 -10.47 -4.62
C PRO A 45 -9.18 -10.08 -6.09
N GLU A 46 -8.98 -8.79 -6.33
CA GLU A 46 -8.72 -8.22 -7.65
C GLU A 46 -7.58 -7.21 -7.60
N THR A 47 -7.08 -6.81 -8.76
CA THR A 47 -6.07 -5.77 -8.89
C THR A 47 -6.65 -4.52 -9.52
N ALA A 48 -6.04 -3.38 -9.19
CA ALA A 48 -6.32 -2.11 -9.83
C ALA A 48 -5.01 -1.44 -10.27
N SER A 49 -5.05 -0.71 -11.38
CA SER A 49 -3.93 0.12 -11.84
C SER A 49 -4.26 1.60 -11.70
N ILE A 50 -3.24 2.38 -11.37
CA ILE A 50 -3.26 3.84 -11.38
C ILE A 50 -2.13 4.32 -12.29
N ASN A 51 -2.46 5.14 -13.27
CA ASN A 51 -1.53 5.77 -14.20
C ASN A 51 -1.68 7.29 -14.13
N ALA A 52 -0.61 8.02 -13.81
CA ALA A 52 -0.64 9.48 -13.86
C ALA A 52 -0.56 9.97 -15.30
N ILE A 53 -1.59 10.70 -15.73
CA ILE A 53 -1.69 11.34 -17.04
C ILE A 53 -1.60 12.87 -16.98
N GLY A 54 -1.67 13.45 -15.77
CA GLY A 54 -1.53 14.89 -15.51
C GLY A 54 -0.18 15.30 -14.95
N THR A 55 -0.14 16.52 -14.41
CA THR A 55 1.04 17.13 -13.78
C THR A 55 0.86 17.24 -12.26
N THR A 56 1.87 17.72 -11.54
CA THR A 56 1.75 17.97 -10.10
C THR A 56 0.73 19.06 -9.77
N GLU A 57 0.62 20.12 -10.58
CA GLU A 57 -0.33 21.22 -10.33
C GLU A 57 -1.73 20.93 -10.85
N GLU A 58 -1.83 20.13 -11.90
CA GLU A 58 -3.09 19.67 -12.50
C GLU A 58 -3.11 18.14 -12.55
N PRO A 59 -3.31 17.46 -11.39
CA PRO A 59 -3.20 16.01 -11.34
C PRO A 59 -4.41 15.35 -11.98
N ALA A 60 -4.11 14.41 -12.86
CA ALA A 60 -5.09 13.57 -13.53
C ALA A 60 -4.57 12.14 -13.60
N PHE A 61 -5.48 11.18 -13.41
CA PHE A 61 -5.16 9.76 -13.31
C PHE A 61 -6.12 8.95 -14.16
N LEU A 62 -5.58 7.94 -14.84
CA LEU A 62 -6.35 6.83 -15.39
C LEU A 62 -6.32 5.70 -14.37
N ILE A 63 -7.48 5.33 -13.83
CA ILE A 63 -7.64 4.17 -12.96
C ILE A 63 -8.34 3.05 -13.72
N GLN A 64 -7.90 1.81 -13.52
CA GLN A 64 -8.49 0.64 -14.16
C GLN A 64 -8.66 -0.49 -13.15
N GLY A 65 -9.69 -1.30 -13.32
CA GLY A 65 -9.96 -2.47 -12.48
C GLY A 65 -10.53 -3.63 -13.27
N GLU A 66 -10.53 -4.82 -12.66
CA GLU A 66 -10.89 -6.06 -13.32
C GLU A 66 -12.40 -6.23 -13.47
N ASN A 67 -13.17 -5.97 -12.41
CA ASN A 67 -14.61 -6.21 -12.40
C ASN A 67 -15.43 -4.90 -12.47
N PRO A 68 -16.25 -4.68 -13.52
CA PRO A 68 -17.12 -3.51 -13.62
C PRO A 68 -18.10 -3.37 -12.45
N ASP A 69 -18.53 -4.49 -11.84
CA ASP A 69 -19.50 -4.48 -10.74
C ASP A 69 -18.89 -3.91 -9.44
N THR A 70 -17.56 -3.93 -9.29
CA THR A 70 -16.85 -3.38 -8.13
C THR A 70 -16.25 -2.00 -8.39
N ALA A 71 -16.44 -1.43 -9.58
CA ALA A 71 -15.74 -0.23 -10.03
C ALA A 71 -15.85 0.96 -9.06
N GLU A 72 -17.04 1.21 -8.53
CA GLU A 72 -17.26 2.32 -7.59
C GLU A 72 -16.58 2.09 -6.23
N THR A 73 -16.59 0.85 -5.72
CA THR A 73 -15.92 0.46 -4.47
C THR A 73 -14.41 0.55 -4.60
N VAL A 74 -13.86 0.05 -5.72
CA VAL A 74 -12.43 0.14 -6.02
C VAL A 74 -11.99 1.59 -6.19
N ALA A 75 -12.75 2.40 -6.91
CA ALA A 75 -12.46 3.83 -7.06
C ALA A 75 -12.42 4.53 -5.69
N LYS A 76 -13.42 4.33 -4.82
CA LYS A 76 -13.41 4.87 -3.45
C LYS A 76 -12.21 4.39 -2.64
N ARG A 77 -11.82 3.12 -2.80
CA ARG A 77 -10.64 2.56 -2.15
C ARG A 77 -9.36 3.24 -2.62
N ILE A 78 -9.20 3.49 -3.92
CA ILE A 78 -8.05 4.23 -4.48
C ILE A 78 -8.01 5.66 -3.92
N PHE A 79 -9.14 6.37 -3.92
CA PHE A 79 -9.24 7.71 -3.34
C PHE A 79 -8.76 7.74 -1.88
N HIS A 80 -9.21 6.77 -1.08
CA HIS A 80 -8.77 6.60 0.30
C HIS A 80 -7.27 6.28 0.41
N LEU A 81 -6.77 5.29 -0.33
CA LEU A 81 -5.37 4.84 -0.23
C LEU A 81 -4.38 5.93 -0.65
N PHE A 82 -4.70 6.67 -1.71
CA PHE A 82 -3.85 7.73 -2.26
C PHE A 82 -4.17 9.11 -1.69
N GLN A 83 -5.14 9.22 -0.77
CA GLN A 83 -5.52 10.46 -0.10
C GLN A 83 -5.90 11.57 -1.08
N TRP A 84 -6.64 11.22 -2.13
CA TRP A 84 -7.03 12.15 -3.20
C TRP A 84 -8.09 13.18 -2.80
N ASP A 85 -8.76 12.96 -1.67
CA ASP A 85 -9.70 13.92 -1.07
C ASP A 85 -9.03 14.83 -0.01
N THR A 86 -7.71 14.67 0.22
CA THR A 86 -6.98 15.45 1.22
C THR A 86 -6.49 16.78 0.64
N ASP A 87 -6.74 17.87 1.35
CA ASP A 87 -6.28 19.22 0.97
C ASP A 87 -4.78 19.40 1.22
N ILE A 88 -3.95 18.90 0.30
CA ILE A 88 -2.49 19.04 0.36
C ILE A 88 -2.08 20.51 0.27
N ALA A 89 -2.79 21.31 -0.53
CA ALA A 89 -2.54 22.75 -0.63
C ALA A 89 -2.72 23.46 0.71
N GLY A 90 -3.80 23.14 1.44
CA GLY A 90 -4.05 23.64 2.79
C GLY A 90 -2.97 23.22 3.80
N ILE A 91 -2.45 21.99 3.70
CA ILE A 91 -1.32 21.54 4.53
C ILE A 91 -0.08 22.38 4.25
N ILE A 92 0.28 22.61 2.98
CA ILE A 92 1.43 23.45 2.61
C ILE A 92 1.23 24.87 3.15
N SER A 93 0.04 25.46 2.92
CA SER A 93 -0.29 26.81 3.37
C SER A 93 -0.25 26.96 4.89
N HIS A 94 -0.51 25.90 5.65
CA HIS A 94 -0.42 25.93 7.11
C HIS A 94 1.02 26.20 7.61
N PHE A 95 2.03 25.76 6.86
CA PHE A 95 3.44 25.89 7.24
C PHE A 95 4.14 27.10 6.60
N THR A 96 3.48 27.86 5.73
CA THR A 96 4.01 29.11 5.15
C THR A 96 4.40 30.11 6.24
N GLY A 97 5.59 30.70 6.15
CA GLY A 97 6.14 31.63 7.14
C GLY A 97 6.66 30.98 8.41
N THR A 98 6.61 29.64 8.54
CA THR A 98 7.18 28.91 9.68
C THR A 98 8.60 28.43 9.37
N ALA A 99 9.33 27.98 10.40
CA ALA A 99 10.64 27.35 10.20
C ALA A 99 10.60 26.07 9.34
N LEU A 100 9.41 25.48 9.12
CA LEU A 100 9.22 24.28 8.31
C LEU A 100 8.86 24.59 6.84
N GLU A 101 8.61 25.85 6.48
CA GLU A 101 8.24 26.24 5.11
C GLU A 101 9.21 25.67 4.05
N PRO A 102 10.56 25.74 4.20
CA PRO A 102 11.47 25.20 3.19
C PRO A 102 11.28 23.70 2.93
N LEU A 103 10.89 22.93 3.95
CA LEU A 103 10.64 21.49 3.83
C LEU A 103 9.40 21.21 2.98
N PHE A 104 8.33 21.99 3.17
CA PHE A 104 7.10 21.83 2.41
C PHE A 104 7.21 22.36 0.98
N GLU A 105 8.08 23.34 0.73
CA GLU A 105 8.46 23.75 -0.62
C GLU A 105 9.31 22.69 -1.35
N GLU A 106 10.31 22.10 -0.67
CA GLU A 106 11.15 21.04 -1.25
C GLU A 106 10.31 19.78 -1.59
N HIS A 107 9.36 19.43 -0.73
CA HIS A 107 8.49 18.26 -0.90
C HIS A 107 7.09 18.61 -1.40
N ARG A 108 6.94 19.73 -2.10
CA ARG A 108 5.62 20.24 -2.52
C ARG A 108 4.79 19.19 -3.26
N GLY A 109 3.57 18.99 -2.79
CA GLY A 109 2.63 18.00 -3.33
C GLY A 109 2.90 16.55 -2.94
N THR A 110 3.95 16.23 -2.17
CA THR A 110 4.27 14.85 -1.80
C THR A 110 3.16 14.25 -0.92
N PRO A 111 2.47 13.20 -1.36
CA PRO A 111 1.35 12.64 -0.61
C PRO A 111 1.80 11.57 0.39
N PHE A 112 0.91 11.25 1.34
CA PHE A 112 0.98 10.00 2.10
C PHE A 112 0.14 8.93 1.39
N VAL A 113 0.78 7.83 0.98
CA VAL A 113 0.07 6.65 0.47
C VAL A 113 -0.08 5.64 1.60
N LEU A 114 -1.31 5.18 1.82
CA LEU A 114 -1.63 4.19 2.86
C LEU A 114 -1.27 2.77 2.41
N ASP A 115 -0.97 1.89 3.37
CA ASP A 115 -0.86 0.45 3.10
C ASP A 115 -2.21 -0.11 2.63
N TYR A 116 -2.17 -1.05 1.68
CA TYR A 116 -3.36 -1.49 0.96
C TYR A 116 -4.34 -2.36 1.76
N SER A 117 -3.88 -2.96 2.86
CA SER A 117 -4.72 -3.69 3.82
C SER A 117 -4.28 -3.35 5.25
N PRO A 118 -5.21 -3.01 6.16
CA PRO A 118 -4.88 -2.80 7.57
C PRO A 118 -4.24 -4.03 8.22
N TYR A 119 -4.67 -5.25 7.85
CA TYR A 119 -4.07 -6.48 8.35
C TYR A 119 -2.64 -6.65 7.84
N ALA A 120 -2.42 -6.51 6.53
CA ALA A 120 -1.09 -6.58 5.94
C ALA A 120 -0.13 -5.54 6.55
N CYS A 121 -0.62 -4.32 6.78
CA CYS A 121 0.11 -3.25 7.47
C CYS A 121 0.56 -3.68 8.87
N LEU A 122 -0.35 -4.22 9.69
CA LEU A 122 0.00 -4.68 11.04
C LEU A 122 1.01 -5.83 11.03
N VAL A 123 0.86 -6.80 10.13
CA VAL A 123 1.82 -7.89 9.95
C VAL A 123 3.19 -7.33 9.56
N LYS A 124 3.24 -6.43 8.56
CA LYS A 124 4.46 -5.73 8.13
C LYS A 124 5.10 -4.98 9.29
N CYS A 125 4.34 -4.23 10.09
CA CYS A 125 4.85 -3.54 11.28
C CYS A 125 5.51 -4.51 12.27
N ILE A 126 4.89 -5.65 12.57
CA ILE A 126 5.48 -6.68 13.47
C ILE A 126 6.78 -7.22 12.87
N ILE A 127 6.79 -7.53 11.57
CA ILE A 127 7.97 -8.04 10.87
C ILE A 127 9.13 -7.05 10.95
N HIS A 128 8.85 -5.75 10.76
CA HIS A 128 9.85 -4.69 10.63
C HIS A 128 10.43 -4.22 11.97
N GLN A 129 9.82 -4.58 13.11
CA GLN A 129 10.30 -4.17 14.44
C GLN A 129 11.77 -4.56 14.69
N GLN A 130 12.56 -3.59 15.19
CA GLN A 130 13.95 -3.80 15.62
C GLN A 130 14.87 -4.39 14.53
N LEU A 131 14.64 -4.07 13.26
CA LEU A 131 15.48 -4.49 12.13
C LEU A 131 15.95 -3.29 11.30
N ASN A 132 17.04 -3.48 10.55
CA ASN A 132 17.32 -2.59 9.43
C ASN A 132 16.33 -2.84 8.28
N MET A 133 16.10 -1.83 7.45
CA MET A 133 15.10 -1.88 6.36
C MET A 133 15.38 -3.00 5.35
N LYS A 134 16.65 -3.22 4.97
CA LYS A 134 17.01 -4.27 4.00
C LYS A 134 16.58 -5.66 4.47
N PHE A 135 16.87 -6.00 5.73
CA PHE A 135 16.49 -7.29 6.28
C PHE A 135 14.98 -7.37 6.57
N ALA A 136 14.35 -6.26 6.97
CA ALA A 136 12.90 -6.20 7.12
C ALA A 136 12.16 -6.51 5.81
N HIS A 137 12.60 -5.93 4.68
CA HIS A 137 12.08 -6.24 3.35
C HIS A 137 12.33 -7.70 2.99
N THR A 138 13.55 -8.21 3.19
CA THR A 138 13.88 -9.63 2.93
C THR A 138 12.95 -10.58 3.69
N LEU A 139 12.67 -10.29 4.98
CA LEU A 139 11.82 -11.12 5.81
C LEU A 139 10.34 -11.05 5.37
N THR A 140 9.90 -9.86 4.96
CA THR A 140 8.55 -9.61 4.43
C THR A 140 8.34 -10.34 3.11
N GLU A 141 9.28 -10.24 2.17
CA GLU A 141 9.25 -10.95 0.90
C GLU A 141 9.17 -12.46 1.10
N ARG A 142 10.00 -13.03 1.97
CA ARG A 142 9.93 -14.47 2.29
C ARG A 142 8.56 -14.87 2.79
N PHE A 143 7.97 -14.08 3.69
CA PHE A 143 6.65 -14.35 4.22
C PHE A 143 5.58 -14.30 3.13
N VAL A 144 5.57 -13.24 2.31
CA VAL A 144 4.57 -13.03 1.26
C VAL A 144 4.75 -14.01 0.10
N TYR A 145 5.97 -14.31 -0.33
CA TYR A 145 6.21 -15.31 -1.39
C TYR A 145 5.90 -16.74 -0.94
N THR A 146 6.11 -17.06 0.33
CA THR A 146 5.85 -18.42 0.86
C THR A 146 4.36 -18.64 1.14
N PHE A 147 3.69 -17.65 1.75
CA PHE A 147 2.33 -17.83 2.27
C PHE A 147 1.29 -16.96 1.56
N GLY A 148 1.68 -15.87 0.92
CA GLY A 148 0.78 -15.04 0.11
C GLY A 148 0.47 -15.67 -1.25
N PHE A 149 0.03 -14.82 -2.17
CA PHE A 149 -0.20 -15.20 -3.58
C PHE A 149 0.00 -13.98 -4.49
N GLN A 150 0.20 -14.23 -5.78
CA GLN A 150 0.35 -13.19 -6.78
C GLN A 150 -0.81 -13.24 -7.77
N LYS A 151 -1.31 -12.06 -8.16
CA LYS A 151 -2.29 -11.90 -9.23
C LYS A 151 -1.91 -10.70 -10.09
N ASP A 152 -1.86 -10.89 -11.42
CA ASP A 152 -1.53 -9.84 -12.40
C ASP A 152 -0.25 -9.04 -12.12
N GLY A 153 0.75 -9.71 -11.54
CA GLY A 153 2.03 -9.12 -11.13
C GLY A 153 2.03 -8.44 -9.76
N VAL A 154 0.89 -8.44 -9.06
CA VAL A 154 0.71 -7.80 -7.75
C VAL A 154 0.68 -8.86 -6.64
N TRP A 155 1.43 -8.62 -5.56
CA TRP A 155 1.48 -9.51 -4.41
C TRP A 155 0.40 -9.19 -3.36
N PHE A 156 -0.23 -10.23 -2.86
CA PHE A 156 -1.17 -10.20 -1.76
C PHE A 156 -0.55 -10.91 -0.56
N TYR A 157 -0.69 -10.30 0.62
CA TYR A 157 -0.34 -10.97 1.87
C TYR A 157 -1.27 -12.18 2.08
N PRO A 158 -0.82 -13.23 2.79
CA PRO A 158 -1.70 -14.33 3.19
C PRO A 158 -2.91 -13.80 3.97
N PRO A 159 -4.12 -14.36 3.78
CA PRO A 159 -5.26 -13.99 4.60
C PRO A 159 -5.04 -14.42 6.06
N PRO A 160 -5.71 -13.77 7.04
CA PRO A 160 -5.57 -14.08 8.46
C PRO A 160 -5.75 -15.57 8.78
N GLU A 161 -6.71 -16.24 8.15
CA GLU A 161 -7.01 -17.66 8.36
C GLU A 161 -5.81 -18.55 8.01
N LYS A 162 -5.13 -18.24 6.90
CA LYS A 162 -3.95 -18.99 6.47
C LYS A 162 -2.78 -18.75 7.42
N THR A 163 -2.55 -17.50 7.82
CA THR A 163 -1.46 -17.16 8.75
C THR A 163 -1.70 -17.71 10.16
N ALA A 164 -2.95 -17.73 10.62
CA ALA A 164 -3.35 -18.27 11.92
C ALA A 164 -3.12 -19.78 12.04
N ALA A 165 -3.21 -20.51 10.92
CA ALA A 165 -2.97 -21.95 10.85
C ALA A 165 -1.48 -22.33 10.81
N LEU A 166 -0.57 -21.36 10.67
CA LEU A 166 0.87 -21.62 10.70
C LEU A 166 1.34 -21.97 12.11
N SER A 167 2.36 -22.82 12.17
CA SER A 167 3.12 -23.04 13.39
C SER A 167 4.22 -21.98 13.55
N VAL A 168 4.68 -21.79 14.79
CA VAL A 168 5.87 -20.95 15.05
C VAL A 168 7.08 -21.48 14.25
N ALA A 169 7.20 -22.80 14.11
CA ALA A 169 8.31 -23.43 13.36
C ALA A 169 8.33 -23.01 11.88
N ASP A 170 7.16 -22.87 11.24
CA ASP A 170 7.06 -22.43 9.83
C ASP A 170 7.66 -21.03 9.63
N LEU A 171 7.33 -20.10 10.53
CA LEU A 171 7.87 -18.74 10.48
C LEU A 171 9.35 -18.70 10.89
N ARG A 172 9.76 -19.52 11.87
CA ARG A 172 11.16 -19.66 12.27
C ARG A 172 12.03 -20.17 11.11
N ALA A 173 11.51 -21.05 10.26
CA ALA A 173 12.21 -21.49 9.05
C ALA A 173 12.50 -20.34 8.07
N LEU A 174 11.69 -19.28 8.08
CA LEU A 174 11.92 -18.05 7.31
C LEU A 174 12.82 -17.02 8.01
N GLN A 175 13.44 -17.38 9.14
CA GLN A 175 14.30 -16.54 9.99
C GLN A 175 13.55 -15.49 10.83
N PHE A 176 12.25 -15.67 11.08
CA PHE A 176 11.55 -14.88 12.09
C PHE A 176 12.16 -15.14 13.48
N SER A 177 12.12 -14.17 14.38
CA SER A 177 12.30 -14.47 15.80
C SER A 177 11.08 -15.21 16.33
N GLU A 178 11.25 -15.97 17.43
CA GLU A 178 10.14 -16.66 18.08
C GLU A 178 8.99 -15.71 18.45
N ARG A 179 9.32 -14.57 19.09
CA ARG A 179 8.32 -13.55 19.46
C ARG A 179 7.59 -12.95 18.26
N LYS A 180 8.28 -12.68 17.14
CA LYS A 180 7.61 -12.20 15.93
C LYS A 180 6.68 -13.24 15.34
N ALA A 181 7.10 -14.51 15.32
CA ALA A 181 6.25 -15.60 14.86
C ALA A 181 4.98 -15.72 15.71
N GLU A 182 5.11 -15.73 17.04
CA GLU A 182 3.99 -15.72 17.98
C GLU A 182 3.05 -14.52 17.76
N TYR A 183 3.60 -13.32 17.56
CA TYR A 183 2.78 -12.11 17.36
C TYR A 183 2.06 -12.10 16.02
N VAL A 184 2.69 -12.54 14.93
CA VAL A 184 2.05 -12.62 13.62
C VAL A 184 0.91 -13.66 13.65
N ILE A 185 1.15 -14.85 14.21
CA ILE A 185 0.12 -15.89 14.36
C ILE A 185 -0.97 -15.42 15.33
N GLY A 186 -0.61 -14.82 16.46
CA GLY A 186 -1.53 -14.31 17.47
C GLY A 186 -2.41 -13.16 16.96
N LEU A 187 -1.86 -12.23 16.18
CA LEU A 187 -2.63 -11.20 15.48
C LEU A 187 -3.64 -11.82 14.52
N SER A 188 -3.20 -12.81 13.75
CA SER A 188 -4.03 -13.48 12.74
C SER A 188 -5.19 -14.23 13.37
N ASN A 189 -4.96 -14.95 14.48
CA ASN A 189 -6.00 -15.61 15.27
C ASN A 189 -7.07 -14.67 15.84
N ARG A 190 -6.77 -13.39 16.06
CA ARG A 190 -7.77 -12.40 16.50
C ARG A 190 -8.58 -11.82 15.34
N ARG A 191 -8.08 -11.96 14.12
CA ARG A 191 -8.71 -11.44 12.90
C ARG A 191 -9.54 -12.49 12.18
N THR A 192 -9.29 -13.77 12.42
CA THR A 192 -10.18 -14.84 11.95
C THR A 192 -11.61 -14.62 12.48
N GLY A 193 -12.56 -14.44 11.56
CA GLY A 193 -13.98 -14.20 11.89
C GLY A 193 -14.43 -12.73 11.98
N LEU A 194 -13.50 -11.77 11.84
CA LEU A 194 -13.83 -10.35 11.64
C LEU A 194 -13.41 -10.03 10.20
N GLY A 195 -14.37 -9.90 9.28
CA GLY A 195 -14.08 -9.53 7.90
C GLY A 195 -13.13 -8.33 7.81
N GLU A 196 -12.31 -8.27 6.76
CA GLU A 196 -11.44 -7.12 6.54
C GLU A 196 -12.29 -5.83 6.49
N ILE A 197 -12.02 -4.91 7.43
CA ILE A 197 -12.67 -3.60 7.52
C ILE A 197 -12.02 -2.66 6.50
#